data_AF-B8K2M9-F1
#
_entry.id   AF-B8K2M9-F1
#
_cell.length_a   1.000
_cell.length_b   1.000
_cell.length_c   1.000
_cell.angle_alpha   90.00
_cell.angle_beta   90.00
_cell.angle_gamma   90.00
#
_symmetry.space_group_name_H-M   'P 1'
#
loop_
_entity.id
_entity.type
_entity.pdbx_description
1 polymer ?
#
loop_
_entity_poly.entity_id
_entity_poly.type
_entity_poly.pdbx_seq_one_letter_code
_entity_poly.pdbx_strand_id
1 'polypeptide(L)'
;ASWVRSNIQAYPSVSFRYVCVGNEVAGGATQNLVPAMENVHGALASAGLDHIKVTTSVSQAILGVYSPPSAAEFTGEAQGYMGPVMQYLARTGAPLLANIYPYFTYTYNQGAMDVSYALFTATGTVVQDGAYGYQNLFDTTVDAFYTAMSKHGGSSVTLVVSESGWPSGGGTAASPANARIYNQNLINHVGRGT
;
A
#
# COMPACT_ATOMS: atom_id res chain seq x y z
N ALA A 1 -24.46 -9.60 0.92
CA ALA A 1 -25.52 -8.90 1.69
C ALA A 1 -25.44 -9.15 3.20
N SER A 2 -25.54 -10.39 3.70
CA SER A 2 -25.60 -10.66 5.14
C SER A 2 -24.42 -10.10 5.94
N TRP A 3 -23.20 -10.20 5.42
CA TRP A 3 -22.02 -9.64 6.09
C TRP A 3 -22.12 -8.13 6.29
N VAL A 4 -22.57 -7.37 5.28
CA VAL A 4 -22.76 -5.91 5.38
C VAL A 4 -23.81 -5.56 6.42
N ARG A 5 -24.91 -6.33 6.49
CA ARG A 5 -25.94 -6.13 7.50
C ARG A 5 -25.40 -6.28 8.92
N SER A 6 -24.67 -7.38 9.17
CA SER A 6 -24.20 -7.71 10.52
C SER A 6 -23.00 -6.88 10.97
N ASN A 7 -22.16 -6.41 10.06
CA ASN A 7 -20.88 -5.77 10.40
C ASN A 7 -20.84 -4.27 10.11
N ILE A 8 -21.74 -3.75 9.26
CA ILE A 8 -21.81 -2.34 8.91
C ILE A 8 -23.12 -1.72 9.38
N GLN A 9 -24.26 -2.22 8.88
CA GLN A 9 -25.58 -1.63 9.19
C GLN A 9 -25.97 -1.76 10.67
N ALA A 10 -25.48 -2.80 11.36
CA ALA A 10 -25.68 -2.98 12.79
C ALA A 10 -24.97 -1.92 13.66
N TYR A 11 -24.08 -1.12 13.07
CA TYR A 11 -23.27 -0.11 13.78
C TYR A 11 -23.44 1.28 13.15
N PRO A 12 -24.65 1.87 13.17
CA PRO A 12 -24.96 3.12 12.47
C PRO A 12 -24.20 4.34 13.03
N SER A 13 -23.65 4.25 14.24
CA SER A 13 -22.85 5.33 14.85
C SER A 13 -21.37 5.28 14.51
N VAL A 14 -20.89 4.23 13.82
CA VAL A 14 -19.49 4.09 13.44
C VAL A 14 -19.24 4.81 12.12
N SER A 15 -18.23 5.67 12.10
CA SER A 15 -17.78 6.35 10.88
C SER A 15 -16.88 5.43 10.04
N PHE A 16 -17.50 4.49 9.33
CA PHE A 16 -16.79 3.62 8.39
C PHE A 16 -16.23 4.44 7.22
N ARG A 17 -14.92 4.26 6.95
CA ARG A 17 -14.24 4.89 5.82
C ARG A 17 -14.06 3.93 4.63
N TYR A 18 -13.58 2.74 4.93
CA TYR A 18 -13.26 1.70 3.96
C TYR A 18 -13.76 0.33 4.42
N VAL A 19 -14.07 -0.55 3.48
CA VAL A 19 -14.08 -2.00 3.70
C VAL A 19 -12.91 -2.60 2.94
N CYS A 20 -11.92 -3.10 3.66
CA CYS A 20 -10.76 -3.78 3.11
C CYS A 20 -11.07 -5.29 2.94
N VAL A 21 -11.35 -5.71 1.71
CA VAL A 21 -11.67 -7.10 1.36
C VAL A 21 -10.37 -7.84 1.06
N GLY A 22 -9.84 -8.50 2.09
CA GLY A 22 -8.57 -9.23 2.02
C GLY A 22 -7.39 -8.37 2.47
N ASN A 23 -6.36 -9.05 2.97
CA ASN A 23 -5.07 -8.47 3.34
C ASN A 23 -3.98 -9.42 2.84
N GLU A 24 -3.12 -8.93 1.94
CA GLU A 24 -2.01 -9.69 1.33
C GLU A 24 -2.44 -11.05 0.77
N VAL A 25 -3.60 -11.08 0.10
CA VAL A 25 -4.15 -12.31 -0.51
C VAL A 25 -3.19 -12.81 -1.58
N ALA A 26 -2.85 -14.10 -1.53
CA ALA A 26 -1.86 -14.74 -2.40
C ALA A 26 -2.40 -16.01 -3.07
N GLY A 27 -1.70 -16.48 -4.11
CA GLY A 27 -2.00 -17.71 -4.82
C GLY A 27 -3.41 -17.76 -5.38
N GLY A 28 -4.03 -18.95 -5.39
CA GLY A 28 -5.36 -19.16 -5.98
C GLY A 28 -6.48 -18.33 -5.35
N ALA A 29 -6.31 -17.85 -4.11
CA ALA A 29 -7.32 -17.02 -3.44
C ALA A 29 -7.52 -15.64 -4.12
N THR A 30 -6.51 -15.15 -4.85
CA THR A 30 -6.58 -13.89 -5.60
C THR A 30 -7.70 -13.89 -6.65
N GLN A 31 -8.10 -15.07 -7.16
CA GLN A 31 -9.21 -15.22 -8.10
C GLN A 31 -10.56 -14.76 -7.52
N ASN A 32 -10.70 -14.78 -6.19
CA ASN A 32 -11.92 -14.38 -5.50
C ASN A 32 -11.95 -12.90 -5.09
N LEU A 33 -10.85 -12.16 -5.30
CA LEU A 33 -10.68 -10.80 -4.76
C LEU A 33 -11.71 -9.82 -5.37
N VAL A 34 -11.72 -9.70 -6.70
CA VAL A 34 -12.67 -8.81 -7.40
C VAL A 34 -14.13 -9.27 -7.22
N PRO A 35 -14.49 -10.57 -7.36
CA PRO A 35 -15.85 -11.03 -7.06
C PRO A 35 -16.31 -10.69 -5.64
N ALA A 36 -15.44 -10.84 -4.64
CA ALA A 36 -15.77 -10.49 -3.26
C ALA A 36 -15.95 -8.97 -3.08
N MET A 37 -15.07 -8.15 -3.67
CA MET A 37 -15.17 -6.69 -3.64
C MET A 37 -16.49 -6.21 -4.28
N GLU A 38 -16.84 -6.72 -5.47
CA GLU A 38 -18.09 -6.37 -6.16
C GLU A 38 -19.34 -6.75 -5.34
N ASN A 39 -19.34 -7.93 -4.71
CA ASN A 39 -20.45 -8.37 -3.87
C ASN A 39 -20.63 -7.49 -2.62
N VAL A 40 -19.53 -7.06 -2.00
CA VAL A 40 -19.57 -6.14 -0.85
C VAL A 40 -20.01 -4.75 -1.30
N HIS A 41 -19.47 -4.24 -2.40
CA HIS A 41 -19.82 -2.95 -2.98
C HIS A 41 -21.30 -2.87 -3.34
N GLY A 42 -21.83 -3.87 -4.06
CA GLY A 42 -23.25 -3.93 -4.40
C GLY A 42 -24.18 -4.01 -3.18
N ALA A 43 -23.76 -4.71 -2.13
CA ALA A 43 -24.50 -4.76 -0.87
C ALA A 43 -24.48 -3.42 -0.10
N LEU A 44 -23.36 -2.69 -0.11
CA LEU A 44 -23.27 -1.34 0.46
C LEU A 44 -24.11 -0.33 -0.33
N ALA A 45 -24.02 -0.35 -1.66
CA ALA A 45 -24.83 0.50 -2.53
C ALA A 45 -26.33 0.27 -2.32
N SER A 46 -26.77 -1.00 -2.25
CA SER A 46 -28.17 -1.35 -1.98
C SER A 46 -28.67 -0.88 -0.60
N ALA A 47 -27.76 -0.63 0.33
CA ALA A 47 -28.05 -0.12 1.67
C ALA A 47 -27.96 1.42 1.77
N GLY A 48 -27.64 2.13 0.67
CA GLY A 48 -27.39 3.58 0.69
C GLY A 48 -26.08 3.98 1.37
N LEU A 49 -25.08 3.08 1.37
CA LEU A 49 -23.79 3.24 2.03
C LEU A 49 -22.61 3.26 1.04
N ASP A 50 -22.85 3.73 -0.18
CA ASP A 50 -21.89 3.85 -1.29
C ASP A 50 -20.73 4.82 -1.01
N HIS A 51 -20.87 5.68 0.00
CA HIS A 51 -19.79 6.51 0.54
C HIS A 51 -18.66 5.68 1.20
N ILE A 52 -18.94 4.45 1.67
CA ILE A 52 -17.93 3.54 2.23
C ILE A 52 -17.23 2.84 1.07
N LYS A 53 -15.98 3.20 0.79
CA LYS A 53 -15.24 2.63 -0.35
C LYS A 53 -14.75 1.21 -0.07
N VAL A 54 -14.95 0.31 -1.03
CA VAL A 54 -14.47 -1.07 -0.96
C VAL A 54 -13.12 -1.16 -1.67
N THR A 55 -12.14 -1.74 -1.01
CA THR A 55 -10.76 -1.83 -1.46
C THR A 55 -10.13 -3.16 -1.00
N THR A 56 -8.85 -3.38 -1.31
CA THR A 56 -8.03 -4.50 -0.81
C THR A 56 -6.67 -3.98 -0.36
N SER A 57 -6.05 -4.64 0.61
CA SER A 57 -4.69 -4.36 1.06
C SER A 57 -3.69 -5.33 0.42
N VAL A 58 -2.59 -4.81 -0.13
CA VAL A 58 -1.53 -5.59 -0.76
C VAL A 58 -0.19 -5.38 -0.07
N SER A 59 0.66 -6.40 -0.12
CA SER A 59 2.03 -6.33 0.38
C SER A 59 2.92 -5.54 -0.58
N GLN A 60 3.91 -4.78 -0.09
CA GLN A 60 4.98 -4.25 -0.94
C GLN A 60 5.73 -5.33 -1.75
N ALA A 61 5.68 -6.60 -1.32
CA ALA A 61 6.33 -7.72 -2.00
C ALA A 61 5.77 -8.00 -3.41
N ILE A 62 4.62 -7.40 -3.77
CA ILE A 62 4.07 -7.52 -5.12
C ILE A 62 4.83 -6.68 -6.15
N LEU A 63 5.69 -5.74 -5.72
CA LEU A 63 6.60 -4.99 -6.58
C LEU A 63 7.80 -5.89 -6.94
N GLY A 64 7.91 -6.27 -8.21
CA GLY A 64 9.09 -6.96 -8.74
C GLY A 64 10.26 -6.00 -8.96
N VAL A 65 9.95 -4.74 -9.29
CA VAL A 65 10.90 -3.63 -9.37
C VAL A 65 10.32 -2.46 -8.59
N TYR A 66 11.10 -1.87 -7.69
CA TYR A 66 10.70 -0.69 -6.91
C TYR A 66 11.67 0.49 -7.05
N SER A 67 12.87 0.28 -7.59
CA SER A 67 13.90 1.33 -7.73
C SER A 67 14.64 1.20 -9.06
N PRO A 68 14.81 2.29 -9.84
CA PRO A 68 14.21 3.61 -9.59
C PRO A 68 12.66 3.55 -9.73
N PRO A 69 11.90 4.43 -9.04
CA PRO A 69 10.43 4.40 -9.06
C PRO A 69 9.79 4.45 -10.45
N SER A 70 10.37 5.18 -11.41
CA SER A 70 9.89 5.25 -12.79
C SER A 70 9.97 3.92 -13.55
N ALA A 71 10.82 3.00 -13.11
CA ALA A 71 10.97 1.67 -13.70
C ALA A 71 10.08 0.61 -13.03
N ALA A 72 9.32 0.98 -12.00
CA ALA A 72 8.64 0.01 -11.16
C ALA A 72 7.59 -0.85 -11.89
N GLU A 73 7.49 -2.10 -11.47
CA GLU A 73 6.61 -3.12 -12.05
C GLU A 73 6.14 -4.09 -10.98
N PHE A 74 4.90 -4.55 -11.09
CA PHE A 74 4.45 -5.69 -10.33
C PHE A 74 5.15 -6.97 -10.79
N THR A 75 5.31 -7.94 -9.88
CA THR A 75 5.78 -9.29 -10.22
C THR A 75 4.85 -9.95 -11.25
N GLY A 76 5.35 -10.91 -12.03
CA GLY A 76 4.54 -11.61 -13.03
C GLY A 76 3.26 -12.26 -12.46
N GLU A 77 3.32 -12.78 -11.23
CA GLU A 77 2.13 -13.29 -10.52
C GLU A 77 1.14 -12.16 -10.21
N ALA A 78 1.64 -11.04 -9.67
CA ALA A 78 0.80 -9.92 -9.28
C ALA A 78 0.13 -9.22 -10.47
N GLN A 79 0.81 -9.12 -11.62
CA GLN A 79 0.23 -8.59 -12.85
C GLN A 79 -1.07 -9.32 -13.24
N GLY A 80 -1.17 -10.62 -12.96
CA GLY A 80 -2.35 -11.43 -13.31
C GLY A 80 -3.63 -11.03 -12.59
N TYR A 81 -3.55 -10.59 -11.34
CA TYR A 81 -4.74 -10.18 -10.57
C TYR A 81 -4.85 -8.66 -10.37
N MET A 82 -3.74 -7.92 -10.43
CA MET A 82 -3.76 -6.47 -10.21
C MET A 82 -4.44 -5.70 -11.35
N GLY A 83 -4.41 -6.18 -12.59
CA GLY A 83 -5.15 -5.55 -13.69
C GLY A 83 -6.65 -5.41 -13.41
N PRO A 84 -7.37 -6.52 -13.17
CA PRO A 84 -8.78 -6.48 -12.76
C PRO A 84 -9.04 -5.66 -11.48
N VAL A 85 -8.15 -5.71 -10.49
CA VAL A 85 -8.26 -4.90 -9.26
C VAL A 85 -8.16 -3.40 -9.58
N MET A 86 -7.21 -2.97 -10.41
CA MET A 86 -7.06 -1.56 -10.81
C MET A 86 -8.29 -1.06 -11.57
N GLN A 87 -8.83 -1.85 -12.50
CA GLN A 87 -10.05 -1.49 -13.23
C GLN A 87 -11.25 -1.33 -12.30
N TYR A 88 -11.39 -2.22 -11.30
CA TYR A 88 -12.42 -2.12 -10.28
C TYR A 88 -12.28 -0.84 -9.44
N LEU A 89 -11.07 -0.57 -8.93
CA LEU A 89 -10.80 0.59 -8.08
C LEU A 89 -11.00 1.90 -8.84
N ALA A 90 -10.52 1.98 -10.08
CA ALA A 90 -10.71 3.14 -10.95
C ALA A 90 -12.19 3.43 -11.24
N ARG A 91 -12.98 2.38 -11.54
CA ARG A 91 -14.43 2.53 -11.80
C ARG A 91 -15.23 2.95 -10.57
N THR A 92 -14.82 2.53 -9.38
CA THR A 92 -15.56 2.79 -8.12
C THR A 92 -15.05 4.02 -7.36
N GLY A 93 -13.96 4.64 -7.84
CA GLY A 93 -13.30 5.76 -7.17
C GLY A 93 -12.73 5.37 -5.81
N ALA A 94 -12.30 4.12 -5.64
CA ALA A 94 -11.71 3.60 -4.42
C ALA A 94 -10.16 3.60 -4.51
N PRO A 95 -9.44 3.80 -3.39
CA PRO A 95 -7.98 3.70 -3.38
C PRO A 95 -7.52 2.24 -3.40
N LEU A 96 -6.24 2.00 -3.70
CA LEU A 96 -5.54 0.78 -3.31
C LEU A 96 -4.93 0.96 -1.92
N LEU A 97 -5.00 -0.05 -1.06
CA LEU A 97 -4.27 -0.06 0.21
C LEU A 97 -2.97 -0.85 0.04
N ALA A 98 -1.85 -0.30 0.53
CA ALA A 98 -0.55 -0.95 0.49
C ALA A 98 0.15 -0.96 1.85
N ASN A 99 0.68 -2.12 2.22
CA ASN A 99 1.51 -2.32 3.39
C ASN A 99 2.98 -2.03 3.01
N ILE A 100 3.50 -0.89 3.46
CA ILE A 100 4.84 -0.39 3.11
C ILE A 100 5.73 -0.34 4.35
N TYR A 101 6.75 -1.18 4.35
CA TYR A 101 7.70 -1.41 5.41
C TYR A 101 9.16 -1.31 4.90
N PRO A 102 9.75 -0.10 4.86
CA PRO A 102 11.16 0.11 4.55
C PRO A 102 12.12 -0.79 5.36
N TYR A 103 11.74 -1.16 6.59
CA TYR A 103 12.47 -2.13 7.41
C TYR A 103 12.72 -3.48 6.71
N PHE A 104 11.70 -4.07 6.08
CA PHE A 104 11.85 -5.36 5.41
C PHE A 104 12.73 -5.25 4.17
N THR A 105 12.61 -4.17 3.40
CA THR A 105 13.48 -3.91 2.25
C THR A 105 14.95 -3.77 2.68
N TYR A 106 15.21 -3.04 3.77
CA TYR A 106 16.55 -2.86 4.33
C TYR A 106 17.15 -4.18 4.84
N THR A 107 16.36 -4.95 5.60
CA THR A 107 16.85 -6.19 6.23
C THR A 107 16.96 -7.37 5.28
N TYR A 108 16.20 -7.39 4.17
CA TYR A 108 16.30 -8.42 3.14
C TYR A 108 17.57 -8.25 2.30
N ASN A 109 17.94 -7.02 1.96
CA ASN A 109 19.11 -6.70 1.14
C ASN A 109 20.22 -6.05 1.99
N GLN A 110 20.66 -6.71 3.08
CA GLN A 110 21.70 -6.16 3.96
C GLN A 110 22.96 -5.79 3.16
N GLY A 111 23.38 -4.53 3.28
CA GLY A 111 24.54 -3.98 2.57
C GLY A 111 24.24 -3.34 1.21
N ALA A 112 23.02 -3.50 0.66
CA ALA A 112 22.64 -2.84 -0.60
C ALA A 112 22.25 -1.37 -0.42
N MET A 113 21.89 -0.95 0.79
CA MET A 113 21.53 0.43 1.11
C MET A 113 21.90 0.78 2.55
N ASP A 114 22.13 2.08 2.79
CA ASP A 114 22.31 2.60 4.14
C ASP A 114 20.99 2.62 4.92
N VAL A 115 21.04 2.32 6.21
CA VAL A 115 19.86 2.33 7.08
C VAL A 115 19.22 3.72 7.16
N SER A 116 20.00 4.79 6.96
CA SER A 116 19.52 6.17 6.97
C SER A 116 18.48 6.41 5.89
N TYR A 117 18.57 5.71 4.75
CA TYR A 117 17.59 5.78 3.68
C TYR A 117 16.23 5.21 4.09
N ALA A 118 16.23 4.13 4.86
CA ALA A 118 15.02 3.50 5.36
C ALA A 118 14.44 4.20 6.62
N LEU A 119 15.27 4.94 7.36
CA LEU A 119 14.90 5.65 8.60
C LEU A 119 14.54 7.14 8.41
N PHE A 120 14.45 7.64 7.17
CA PHE A 120 14.25 9.07 6.87
C PHE A 120 15.35 9.99 7.42
N THR A 121 16.59 9.52 7.48
CA THR A 121 17.72 10.28 8.06
C THR A 121 18.89 10.47 7.08
N ALA A 122 18.75 10.04 5.82
CA ALA A 122 19.72 10.37 4.79
C ALA A 122 19.80 11.89 4.60
N THR A 123 21.01 12.43 4.39
CA THR A 123 21.24 13.89 4.34
C THR A 123 21.04 14.51 2.96
N GLY A 124 20.81 13.70 1.93
CA GLY A 124 20.57 14.17 0.57
C GLY A 124 19.97 13.08 -0.30
N THR A 125 19.87 13.34 -1.60
CA THR A 125 19.33 12.39 -2.59
C THR A 125 20.12 11.07 -2.56
N VAL A 126 19.40 9.96 -2.37
CA VAL A 126 19.96 8.60 -2.40
C VAL A 126 19.71 7.96 -3.76
N VAL A 127 18.51 8.14 -4.32
CA VAL A 127 18.16 7.67 -5.66
C VAL A 127 17.79 8.87 -6.53
N GLN A 128 18.53 9.09 -7.62
CA GLN A 128 18.18 10.05 -8.66
C GLN A 128 17.43 9.32 -9.78
N ASP A 129 16.21 9.75 -10.07
CA ASP A 129 15.33 9.17 -11.08
C ASP A 129 14.86 10.26 -12.06
N GLY A 130 15.60 10.43 -13.15
CA GLY A 130 15.39 11.56 -14.07
C GLY A 130 15.54 12.90 -13.35
N ALA A 131 14.46 13.68 -13.30
CA ALA A 131 14.42 14.97 -12.61
C ALA A 131 14.08 14.88 -11.11
N TYR A 132 13.68 13.70 -10.62
CA TYR A 132 13.23 13.50 -9.24
C TYR A 132 14.35 12.89 -8.38
N GLY A 133 14.49 13.36 -7.14
CA GLY A 133 15.47 12.85 -6.20
C GLY A 133 14.78 12.30 -4.95
N TYR A 134 15.02 11.03 -4.63
CA TYR A 134 14.45 10.37 -3.46
C TYR A 134 15.47 10.30 -2.33
N GLN A 135 15.09 10.87 -1.18
CA GLN A 135 15.91 10.90 0.03
C GLN A 135 15.55 9.78 1.02
N ASN A 136 14.39 9.14 0.86
CA ASN A 136 13.96 8.04 1.72
C ASN A 136 13.28 6.93 0.92
N LEU A 137 13.36 5.72 1.48
CA LEU A 137 12.85 4.50 0.84
C LEU A 137 11.33 4.42 0.83
N PHE A 138 10.65 5.10 1.75
CA PHE A 138 9.19 5.16 1.78
C PHE A 138 8.66 5.82 0.51
N ASP A 139 9.17 6.99 0.14
CA ASP A 139 8.75 7.72 -1.07
C ASP A 139 9.06 6.93 -2.34
N THR A 140 10.24 6.33 -2.41
CA THR A 140 10.59 5.42 -3.52
C THR A 140 9.59 4.29 -3.66
N THR A 141 9.14 3.70 -2.56
CA THR A 141 8.20 2.58 -2.60
C THR A 141 6.78 3.05 -2.96
N VAL A 142 6.35 4.22 -2.45
CA VAL A 142 5.06 4.82 -2.77
C VAL A 142 4.97 5.18 -4.26
N ASP A 143 5.99 5.85 -4.81
CA ASP A 143 5.99 6.23 -6.22
C ASP A 143 6.19 5.02 -7.14
N ALA A 144 6.91 3.98 -6.68
CA ALA A 144 6.97 2.71 -7.37
C ALA A 144 5.58 2.06 -7.51
N PHE A 145 4.77 2.10 -6.44
CA PHE A 145 3.38 1.66 -6.52
C PHE A 145 2.57 2.49 -7.52
N TYR A 146 2.69 3.83 -7.52
CA TYR A 146 1.99 4.67 -8.50
C TYR A 146 2.37 4.33 -9.94
N THR A 147 3.67 4.17 -10.22
CA THR A 147 4.15 3.73 -11.53
C THR A 147 3.59 2.37 -11.91
N ALA A 148 3.67 1.37 -11.03
CA ALA A 148 3.15 0.02 -11.31
C ALA A 148 1.64 0.04 -11.53
N MET A 149 0.86 0.74 -10.69
CA MET A 149 -0.59 0.90 -10.88
C MET A 149 -0.93 1.53 -12.22
N SER A 150 -0.20 2.57 -12.65
CA SER A 150 -0.44 3.27 -13.92
C SER A 150 -0.31 2.34 -15.14
N LYS A 151 0.66 1.41 -15.13
CA LYS A 151 0.87 0.39 -16.17
C LYS A 151 -0.30 -0.58 -16.32
N HIS A 152 -1.18 -0.65 -15.31
CA HIS A 152 -2.38 -1.50 -15.28
C HIS A 152 -3.69 -0.70 -15.32
N GLY A 153 -3.65 0.53 -15.83
CA GLY A 153 -4.84 1.39 -15.97
C GLY A 153 -5.30 2.06 -14.67
N GLY A 154 -4.48 2.00 -13.62
CA GLY A 154 -4.75 2.61 -12.31
C GLY A 154 -4.24 4.04 -12.17
N SER A 155 -4.07 4.80 -13.25
CA SER A 155 -3.51 6.16 -13.17
C SER A 155 -4.37 7.16 -12.38
N SER A 156 -5.67 6.89 -12.23
CA SER A 156 -6.60 7.66 -11.39
C SER A 156 -6.78 7.08 -9.98
N VAL A 157 -6.17 5.93 -9.68
CA VAL A 157 -6.30 5.25 -8.39
C VAL A 157 -5.29 5.86 -7.42
N THR A 158 -5.79 6.31 -6.27
CA THR A 158 -4.94 6.79 -5.18
C THR A 158 -4.41 5.64 -4.35
N LEU A 159 -3.23 5.82 -3.76
CA LEU A 159 -2.66 4.87 -2.80
C LEU A 159 -2.93 5.33 -1.37
N VAL A 160 -3.33 4.41 -0.50
CA VAL A 160 -3.34 4.60 0.95
C VAL A 160 -2.33 3.63 1.54
N VAL A 161 -1.37 4.13 2.32
CA VAL A 161 -0.49 3.26 3.09
C VAL A 161 -1.27 2.72 4.28
N SER A 162 -1.72 1.47 4.21
CA SER A 162 -2.54 0.82 5.23
C SER A 162 -1.75 0.35 6.43
N GLU A 163 -0.48 0.00 6.21
CA GLU A 163 0.43 -0.39 7.26
C GLU A 163 1.83 0.14 6.99
N SER A 164 2.50 0.56 8.06
CA SER A 164 3.91 0.92 8.03
C SER A 164 4.47 0.94 9.45
N GLY A 165 5.74 0.61 9.62
CA GLY A 165 6.36 0.61 10.94
C GLY A 165 7.80 0.10 10.94
N TRP A 166 8.39 0.11 12.12
CA TRP A 166 9.73 -0.41 12.37
C TRP A 166 9.79 -1.12 13.73
N PRO A 167 10.32 -2.34 13.82
CA PRO A 167 10.30 -3.13 15.05
C PRO A 167 11.24 -2.58 16.11
N SER A 168 10.83 -2.70 17.38
CA SER A 168 11.60 -2.23 18.54
C SER A 168 12.58 -3.25 19.12
N GLY A 169 12.64 -4.47 18.56
CA GLY A 169 13.57 -5.52 19.00
C GLY A 169 13.41 -6.80 18.17
N GLY A 170 14.24 -7.80 18.45
CA GLY A 170 14.12 -9.14 17.86
C GLY A 170 14.77 -9.35 16.49
N GLY A 171 15.58 -8.40 15.99
CA GLY A 171 16.24 -8.53 14.69
C GLY A 171 17.27 -7.43 14.40
N THR A 172 17.92 -7.52 13.23
CA THR A 172 18.89 -6.52 12.76
C THR A 172 18.25 -5.14 12.69
N ALA A 173 18.91 -4.14 13.28
CA ALA A 173 18.45 -2.75 13.37
C ALA A 173 17.07 -2.55 14.04
N ALA A 174 16.49 -3.59 14.64
CA ALA A 174 15.29 -3.50 15.45
C ALA A 174 15.65 -3.04 16.86
N SER A 175 15.31 -1.80 17.20
CA SER A 175 15.58 -1.21 18.52
C SER A 175 14.52 -0.17 18.86
N PRO A 176 14.26 0.14 20.15
CA PRO A 176 13.30 1.18 20.51
C PRO A 176 13.69 2.54 19.93
N ALA A 177 14.99 2.81 19.79
CA ALA A 177 15.51 4.04 19.19
C ALA A 177 15.16 4.15 17.70
N ASN A 178 15.44 3.12 16.90
CA ASN A 178 15.13 3.12 15.47
C ASN A 178 13.63 3.09 15.21
N ALA A 179 12.86 2.34 16.00
CA ALA A 179 11.40 2.33 15.90
C ALA A 179 10.80 3.72 16.13
N ARG A 180 11.30 4.44 17.14
CA ARG A 180 10.89 5.83 17.41
C ARG A 180 11.28 6.76 16.26
N ILE A 181 12.51 6.67 15.77
CA ILE A 181 13.00 7.50 14.65
C ILE A 181 12.10 7.30 13.43
N TYR A 182 11.90 6.05 13.01
CA TYR A 182 11.09 5.72 11.86
C TYR A 182 9.66 6.26 12.00
N ASN A 183 8.96 5.87 13.07
CA ASN A 183 7.54 6.21 13.24
C ASN A 183 7.33 7.73 13.40
N GLN A 184 8.20 8.43 14.13
CA GLN A 184 8.09 9.88 14.29
C GLN A 184 8.37 10.63 12.99
N ASN A 185 9.37 10.19 12.22
CA ASN A 185 9.68 10.80 10.93
C ASN A 185 8.57 10.52 9.92
N LEU A 186 7.99 9.31 9.89
CA LEU A 186 6.84 8.99 9.07
C LEU A 186 5.67 9.94 9.35
N ILE A 187 5.30 10.12 10.63
CA ILE A 187 4.24 11.05 11.04
C ILE A 187 4.51 12.48 10.54
N ASN A 188 5.75 12.94 10.66
CA ASN A 188 6.15 14.29 10.23
C ASN A 188 6.19 14.44 8.69
N HIS A 189 6.33 13.33 7.97
CA HIS A 189 6.56 13.29 6.53
C HIS A 189 5.27 13.21 5.73
N VAL A 190 4.34 12.32 6.09
CA VAL A 190 3.16 11.95 5.25
C VAL A 190 2.24 13.11 4.87
N GLY A 191 2.28 14.24 5.57
CA GLY A 191 1.55 15.45 5.21
C GLY A 191 2.09 16.19 3.98
N ARG A 192 3.28 15.83 3.47
CA ARG A 192 3.96 16.50 2.36
C ARG A 192 3.81 15.79 1.02
N GLY A 193 3.44 14.51 1.03
CA GLY A 193 3.49 13.65 -0.15
C GLY A 193 4.91 13.12 -0.41
N THR A 194 5.11 12.64 -1.64
CA THR A 194 6.41 12.27 -2.21
C THR A 194 7.02 13.43 -3.00
#